data_AF-A0A523BMD2-F1
#
_entry.id   AF-A0A523BMD2-F1
#
_cell.length_a   1.000
_cell.length_b   1.000
_cell.length_c   1.000
_cell.angle_alpha   90.00
_cell.angle_beta   90.00
_cell.angle_gamma   90.00
#
_symmetry.space_group_name_H-M   'P 1'
#
loop_
_entity.id
_entity.type
_entity.pdbx_description
1 polymer ?
#
loop_
_entity_poly.entity_id
_entity_poly.type
_entity_poly.pdbx_seq_one_letter_code
_entity_poly.pdbx_strand_id
1 'polypeptide(L)'
;MRRNFDQLAIKEWNSKTPSSSQFEEAVKRIESALIDRFKKLRDQGLEIDFNMILVSVDHQGKASMYLFDRRGLAEPVHDNPGFAVIGTGFITGGNLLLRLLGYSPEESYGLDLGALSTFIIDVVSEIDPAVGPFIGESYYMGLKEGKVELGVMGEEYIKEFKEKARQRKELIRKIWRLSDSVGEQKVATKIEELEKEEQNTDHE
;
A
#
# COMPACT_ATOMS: atom_id res chain seq x y z
N MET A 1 -3.60 -22.58 -4.73
CA MET A 1 -4.28 -21.27 -4.73
C MET A 1 -4.75 -20.86 -6.12
N ARG A 2 -3.87 -20.76 -7.14
CA ARG A 2 -4.24 -20.39 -8.52
C ARG A 2 -5.44 -21.16 -9.09
N ARG A 3 -5.44 -22.49 -8.97
CA ARG A 3 -6.58 -23.36 -9.40
C ARG A 3 -7.92 -23.06 -8.70
N ASN A 4 -7.91 -22.55 -7.47
CA ASN A 4 -9.17 -22.21 -6.77
C ASN A 4 -9.73 -20.89 -7.29
N PHE A 5 -8.88 -19.88 -7.51
CA PHE A 5 -9.29 -18.61 -8.08
C PHE A 5 -9.75 -18.73 -9.54
N ASP A 6 -9.02 -19.50 -10.36
CA ASP A 6 -9.42 -19.73 -11.76
C ASP A 6 -10.78 -20.43 -11.83
N GLN A 7 -11.06 -21.35 -10.90
CA GLN A 7 -12.36 -22.00 -10.82
C GLN A 7 -13.47 -21.05 -10.36
N LEU A 8 -13.23 -20.21 -9.35
CA LEU A 8 -14.18 -19.18 -8.92
C LEU A 8 -14.48 -18.20 -10.06
N ALA A 9 -13.42 -17.67 -10.69
CA ALA A 9 -13.53 -16.72 -11.79
C ALA A 9 -14.32 -17.31 -12.96
N ILE A 10 -14.00 -18.53 -13.41
CA ILE A 10 -14.64 -19.15 -14.58
C ILE A 10 -16.05 -19.65 -14.25
N LYS A 11 -16.25 -20.33 -13.11
CA LYS A 11 -17.51 -21.04 -12.82
C LYS A 11 -18.54 -20.18 -12.09
N GLU A 12 -18.10 -19.31 -11.18
CA GLU A 12 -19.00 -18.55 -10.31
C GLU A 12 -19.15 -17.11 -10.78
N TRP A 13 -18.07 -16.51 -11.30
CA TRP A 13 -18.08 -15.11 -11.75
C TRP A 13 -18.17 -14.93 -13.27
N ASN A 14 -18.21 -16.03 -14.04
CA ASN A 14 -18.29 -16.02 -15.51
C ASN A 14 -17.21 -15.14 -16.17
N SER A 15 -15.99 -15.20 -15.64
CA SER A 15 -14.83 -14.40 -16.06
C SER A 15 -15.04 -12.89 -15.98
N LYS A 16 -15.96 -12.43 -15.13
CA LYS A 16 -16.16 -11.01 -14.81
C LYS A 16 -15.42 -10.64 -13.52
N THR A 17 -15.11 -9.36 -13.38
CA THR A 17 -14.60 -8.79 -12.12
C THR A 17 -15.61 -9.06 -10.99
N PRO A 18 -15.18 -9.62 -9.85
CA PRO A 18 -16.08 -9.86 -8.73
C PRO A 18 -16.57 -8.54 -8.11
N SER A 19 -17.75 -8.56 -7.49
CA SER A 19 -18.13 -7.53 -6.53
C SER A 19 -17.32 -7.65 -5.24
N SER A 20 -17.31 -6.59 -4.42
CA SER A 20 -16.70 -6.63 -3.08
C SER A 20 -17.23 -7.80 -2.23
N SER A 21 -18.53 -8.10 -2.28
CA SER A 21 -19.14 -9.23 -1.57
C SER A 21 -18.70 -10.60 -2.09
N GLN A 22 -18.61 -10.77 -3.41
CA GLN A 22 -18.11 -12.02 -4.03
C GLN A 22 -16.64 -12.24 -3.69
N PHE A 23 -15.85 -11.17 -3.65
CA PHE A 23 -14.45 -11.24 -3.27
C PHE A 23 -14.27 -11.59 -1.78
N GLU A 24 -15.08 -11.03 -0.88
CA GLU A 24 -15.10 -11.41 0.54
C GLU A 24 -15.43 -12.91 0.72
N GLU A 25 -16.38 -13.45 -0.05
CA GLU A 25 -16.68 -14.88 0.00
C GLU A 25 -15.49 -15.73 -0.45
N ALA A 26 -14.78 -15.31 -1.51
CA ALA A 26 -13.57 -15.98 -1.95
C ALA A 26 -12.48 -15.95 -0.87
N VAL A 27 -12.29 -14.81 -0.18
CA VAL A 27 -11.37 -14.66 0.95
C VAL A 27 -11.68 -15.69 2.04
N LYS A 28 -12.95 -15.83 2.47
CA LYS A 28 -13.37 -16.80 3.49
C LYS A 28 -13.07 -18.25 3.09
N ARG A 29 -13.27 -18.59 1.82
CA ARG A 29 -12.93 -19.92 1.28
C ARG A 29 -11.42 -20.18 1.29
N ILE A 30 -10.61 -19.16 0.98
CA ILE A 30 -9.14 -19.24 1.00
C ILE A 30 -8.64 -19.38 2.43
N GLU A 31 -9.16 -18.57 3.35
CA GLU A 31 -8.87 -18.64 4.78
C GLU A 31 -9.11 -20.06 5.31
N SER A 32 -10.29 -20.63 5.07
CA SER A 32 -10.61 -22.00 5.49
C SER A 32 -9.60 -23.03 4.95
N ALA A 33 -9.26 -22.92 3.66
CA ALA A 33 -8.28 -23.81 3.04
C ALA A 33 -6.85 -23.65 3.58
N LEU A 34 -6.45 -22.42 3.90
CA LEU A 34 -5.14 -22.11 4.48
C LEU A 34 -5.03 -22.62 5.91
N ILE A 35 -6.05 -22.41 6.76
CA ILE A 35 -6.11 -22.91 8.12
C ILE A 35 -5.93 -24.44 8.13
N ASP A 36 -6.70 -25.15 7.29
CA ASP A 36 -6.63 -26.61 7.19
C ASP A 36 -5.26 -27.08 6.70
N ARG A 37 -4.70 -26.40 5.70
CA ARG A 37 -3.37 -26.72 5.17
C ARG A 37 -2.30 -26.51 6.22
N PHE A 38 -2.34 -25.38 6.91
CA PHE A 38 -1.35 -24.99 7.91
C PHE A 38 -1.40 -25.88 9.14
N LYS A 39 -2.60 -26.31 9.56
CA LYS A 39 -2.75 -27.32 10.60
C LYS A 39 -2.03 -28.63 10.22
N LYS A 40 -2.30 -29.17 9.03
CA LYS A 40 -1.66 -30.41 8.54
C LYS A 40 -0.13 -30.30 8.46
N LEU A 41 0.39 -29.15 8.03
CA LEU A 41 1.83 -28.93 7.95
C LEU A 41 2.45 -28.84 9.35
N ARG A 42 1.80 -28.16 10.31
CA ARG A 42 2.24 -28.14 11.70
C ARG A 42 2.23 -29.51 12.36
N ASP A 43 1.21 -30.33 12.06
CA ASP A 43 1.12 -31.73 12.52
C ASP A 43 2.28 -32.60 11.99
N GLN A 44 2.91 -32.20 10.87
CA GLN A 44 4.10 -32.82 10.30
C GLN A 44 5.42 -32.24 10.86
N GLY A 45 5.34 -31.34 11.84
CA GLY A 45 6.50 -30.68 12.45
C GLY A 45 7.08 -29.52 11.63
N LEU A 46 6.35 -29.00 10.64
CA LEU A 46 6.79 -27.85 9.85
C LEU A 46 6.35 -26.54 10.51
N GLU A 47 7.31 -25.63 10.69
CA GLU A 47 7.03 -24.24 11.02
C GLU A 47 6.65 -23.48 9.75
N ILE A 48 5.64 -22.61 9.86
CA ILE A 48 5.10 -21.86 8.72
C ILE A 48 5.39 -20.39 8.95
N ASP A 49 6.23 -19.84 8.09
CA ASP A 49 6.37 -18.41 7.89
C ASP A 49 5.60 -18.01 6.63
N PHE A 50 4.48 -17.33 6.81
CA PHE A 50 3.56 -16.97 5.75
C PHE A 50 2.89 -15.65 6.07
N ASN A 51 2.91 -14.75 5.09
CA ASN A 51 2.05 -13.57 5.03
C ASN A 51 1.62 -13.39 3.58
N MET A 52 0.40 -12.92 3.36
CA MET A 52 -0.12 -12.67 2.02
C MET A 52 -1.08 -11.48 2.06
N ILE A 53 -0.98 -10.61 1.06
CA ILE A 53 -1.96 -9.55 0.84
C ILE A 53 -2.81 -9.98 -0.35
N LEU A 54 -4.13 -9.87 -0.20
CA LEU A 54 -5.09 -10.11 -1.27
C LEU A 54 -5.87 -8.84 -1.53
N VAL A 55 -5.84 -8.35 -2.76
CA VAL A 55 -6.50 -7.10 -3.18
C VAL A 55 -7.43 -7.32 -4.36
N SER A 56 -8.50 -6.54 -4.42
CA SER A 56 -9.40 -6.45 -5.56
C SER A 56 -10.02 -5.06 -5.63
N VAL A 57 -10.39 -4.64 -6.84
CA VAL A 57 -11.23 -3.47 -7.09
C VAL A 57 -12.46 -3.97 -7.83
N ASP A 58 -13.65 -3.56 -7.39
CA ASP A 58 -14.90 -3.93 -8.06
C ASP A 58 -15.27 -2.96 -9.20
N HIS A 59 -16.37 -3.27 -9.89
CA HIS A 59 -16.88 -2.47 -11.02
C HIS A 59 -17.37 -1.07 -10.62
N GLN A 60 -17.53 -0.78 -9.32
CA GLN A 60 -17.85 0.54 -8.80
C GLN A 60 -16.61 1.30 -8.34
N GLY A 61 -15.42 0.69 -8.45
CA GLY A 61 -14.17 1.25 -7.98
C GLY A 61 -13.91 1.03 -6.49
N LYS A 62 -14.74 0.24 -5.80
CA LYS A 62 -14.52 -0.06 -4.38
C LYS A 62 -13.32 -1.01 -4.25
N ALA A 63 -12.28 -0.55 -3.56
CA ALA A 63 -11.13 -1.37 -3.20
C ALA A 63 -11.47 -2.30 -2.03
N SER A 64 -10.96 -3.52 -2.07
CA SER A 64 -11.05 -4.51 -1.00
C SER A 64 -9.68 -5.13 -0.79
N MET A 65 -9.19 -5.11 0.44
CA MET A 65 -7.85 -5.56 0.81
C MET A 65 -7.91 -6.39 2.09
N TYR A 66 -7.24 -7.54 2.07
CA TYR A 66 -7.17 -8.48 3.17
C TYR A 66 -5.72 -8.91 3.40
N LEU A 67 -5.29 -8.83 4.66
CA LEU A 67 -4.00 -9.31 5.12
C LEU A 67 -4.18 -10.70 5.74
N PHE A 68 -3.44 -11.68 5.24
CA PHE A 68 -3.38 -13.02 5.79
C PHE A 68 -2.13 -13.21 6.64
N ASP A 69 -2.30 -13.76 7.84
CA ASP A 69 -1.21 -14.03 8.78
C ASP A 69 -0.69 -15.49 8.71
N ARG A 70 0.31 -15.80 9.54
CA ARG A 70 0.90 -17.15 9.69
C ARG A 70 -0.08 -18.25 10.15
N ARG A 71 -1.25 -17.87 10.67
CA ARG A 71 -2.33 -18.81 11.04
C ARG A 71 -3.24 -19.10 9.84
N GLY A 72 -3.14 -18.31 8.78
CA GLY A 72 -4.00 -18.36 7.60
C GLY A 72 -5.27 -17.55 7.76
N LEU A 73 -5.38 -16.74 8.83
CA LEU A 73 -6.54 -15.90 9.10
C LEU A 73 -6.48 -14.62 8.26
N ALA A 74 -7.63 -14.17 7.76
CA ALA A 74 -7.75 -12.97 6.96
C ALA A 74 -8.28 -11.79 7.78
N GLU A 75 -7.58 -10.66 7.74
CA GLU A 75 -8.02 -9.41 8.36
C GLU A 75 -8.29 -8.35 7.27
N PRO A 76 -9.49 -7.74 7.22
CA PRO A 76 -9.76 -6.64 6.30
C PRO A 76 -9.01 -5.39 6.73
N VAL A 77 -8.32 -4.74 5.79
CA VAL A 77 -7.46 -3.57 6.07
C VAL A 77 -7.69 -2.40 5.10
N HIS A 78 -8.70 -2.49 4.23
CA HIS A 78 -9.00 -1.49 3.21
C HIS A 78 -9.65 -0.21 3.75
N ASP A 79 -10.39 -0.27 4.85
CA ASP A 79 -10.97 0.92 5.49
C ASP A 79 -10.05 1.46 6.59
N ASN A 80 -9.51 0.57 7.43
CA ASN A 80 -8.57 0.90 8.50
C ASN A 80 -7.48 -0.17 8.55
N PRO A 81 -6.20 0.17 8.31
CA PRO A 81 -5.65 1.51 8.13
C PRO A 81 -5.62 2.01 6.67
N GLY A 82 -6.30 1.35 5.72
CA GLY A 82 -6.32 1.76 4.30
C GLY A 82 -5.10 1.33 3.49
N PHE A 83 -4.14 0.65 4.12
CA PHE A 83 -2.94 0.08 3.49
C PHE A 83 -2.61 -1.28 4.11
N ALA A 84 -1.79 -2.05 3.40
CA ALA A 84 -1.19 -3.27 3.93
C ALA A 84 0.29 -3.30 3.57
N VAL A 85 1.13 -3.71 4.52
CA VAL A 85 2.56 -3.94 4.30
C VAL A 85 2.92 -5.26 4.95
N ILE A 86 3.69 -6.07 4.24
CA ILE A 86 4.22 -7.34 4.73
C ILE A 86 5.75 -7.31 4.71
N GLY A 87 6.36 -8.19 5.49
CA GLY A 87 7.82 -8.28 5.63
C GLY A 87 8.35 -7.49 6.83
N THR A 88 9.62 -7.76 7.17
CA THR A 88 10.28 -7.25 8.37
C THR A 88 10.41 -5.72 8.37
N GLY A 89 10.63 -5.13 7.20
CA GLY A 89 10.77 -3.68 7.01
C GLY A 89 9.58 -2.84 7.49
N PHE A 90 8.38 -3.43 7.52
CA PHE A 90 7.20 -2.76 8.05
C PHE A 90 7.34 -2.46 9.54
N ILE A 91 7.84 -3.43 10.30
CA ILE A 91 8.08 -3.32 11.74
C ILE A 91 9.25 -2.38 11.99
N THR A 92 10.32 -2.48 11.19
CA THR A 92 11.55 -1.71 11.38
C THR A 92 11.37 -0.21 11.11
N GLY A 93 10.45 0.20 10.23
CA GLY A 93 10.26 1.63 9.97
C GLY A 93 9.06 2.03 9.10
N GLY A 94 8.48 1.11 8.33
CA GLY A 94 7.37 1.45 7.43
C GLY A 94 6.17 2.09 8.13
N ASN A 95 5.71 1.49 9.24
CA ASN A 95 4.57 2.02 10.00
C ASN A 95 4.88 3.38 10.66
N LEU A 96 6.12 3.56 11.15
CA LEU A 96 6.55 4.83 11.73
C LEU A 96 6.49 5.96 10.70
N LEU A 97 7.02 5.71 9.49
CA LEU A 97 7.03 6.71 8.42
C LEU A 97 5.63 7.04 7.92
N LEU A 98 4.75 6.05 7.77
CA LEU A 98 3.35 6.30 7.39
C LEU A 98 2.64 7.22 8.39
N ARG A 99 2.85 6.98 9.70
CA ARG A 99 2.29 7.83 10.75
C ARG A 99 2.93 9.22 10.79
N LEU A 100 4.26 9.31 10.64
CA LEU A 100 4.99 10.58 10.66
C LEU A 100 4.59 11.49 9.49
N LEU A 101 4.37 10.89 8.31
CA LEU A 101 3.98 11.61 7.10
C LEU A 101 2.47 11.87 7.02
N GLY A 102 1.71 11.54 8.07
CA GLY A 102 0.29 11.87 8.16
C GLY A 102 -0.58 11.07 7.19
N TYR A 103 -0.22 9.84 6.83
CA TYR A 103 -1.10 9.03 6.00
C TYR A 103 -2.40 8.71 6.76
N SER A 104 -3.53 9.05 6.13
CA SER A 104 -4.87 8.59 6.51
C SER A 104 -5.59 8.08 5.25
N PRO A 105 -6.44 7.04 5.34
CA PRO A 105 -7.26 6.59 4.22
C PRO A 105 -8.07 7.73 3.59
N GLU A 106 -8.64 8.60 4.42
CA GLU A 106 -9.54 9.67 4.04
C GLU A 106 -8.84 10.78 3.23
N GLU A 107 -7.61 11.12 3.58
CA GLU A 107 -6.83 12.18 2.92
C GLU A 107 -5.91 11.62 1.83
N SER A 108 -5.78 10.28 1.73
CA SER A 108 -4.86 9.62 0.80
C SER A 108 -5.12 9.94 -0.68
N TYR A 109 -6.34 10.34 -1.05
CA TYR A 109 -6.70 10.76 -2.41
C TYR A 109 -5.93 12.00 -2.89
N GLY A 110 -5.53 12.89 -1.98
CA GLY A 110 -4.72 14.06 -2.30
C GLY A 110 -3.21 13.77 -2.36
N LEU A 111 -2.79 12.57 -1.95
CA LEU A 111 -1.38 12.21 -1.86
C LEU A 111 -0.89 11.52 -3.15
N ASP A 112 0.34 11.83 -3.54
CA ASP A 112 1.08 11.03 -4.51
C ASP A 112 1.55 9.72 -3.84
N LEU A 113 0.68 8.70 -3.87
CA LEU A 113 0.92 7.38 -3.25
C LEU A 113 2.11 6.64 -3.86
N GLY A 114 2.40 6.86 -5.15
CA GLY A 114 3.58 6.28 -5.81
C GLY A 114 4.87 6.84 -5.22
N ALA A 115 4.94 8.15 -5.05
CA ALA A 115 6.07 8.80 -4.40
C ALA A 115 6.17 8.48 -2.90
N LEU A 116 5.04 8.41 -2.18
CA LEU A 116 5.00 8.06 -0.75
C LEU A 116 5.51 6.63 -0.50
N SER A 117 4.98 5.65 -1.24
CA SER A 117 5.40 4.25 -1.12
C SER A 117 6.88 4.07 -1.49
N THR A 118 7.33 4.69 -2.59
CA THR A 118 8.75 4.70 -2.99
C THR A 118 9.64 5.28 -1.91
N PHE A 119 9.25 6.41 -1.32
CA PHE A 119 9.98 7.04 -0.23
C PHE A 119 10.12 6.12 0.98
N ILE A 120 9.02 5.49 1.41
CA ILE A 120 9.04 4.59 2.57
C ILE A 120 9.93 3.38 2.30
N ILE A 121 9.78 2.72 1.16
CA ILE A 121 10.59 1.55 0.80
C ILE A 121 12.07 1.91 0.79
N ASP A 122 12.44 3.02 0.13
CA ASP A 122 13.83 3.42 0.00
C ASP A 122 14.46 3.81 1.33
N VAL A 123 13.77 4.61 2.16
CA VAL A 123 14.29 5.00 3.47
C VAL A 123 14.45 3.80 4.40
N VAL A 124 13.52 2.84 4.37
CA VAL A 124 13.65 1.61 5.15
C VAL A 124 14.80 0.74 4.63
N SER A 125 14.97 0.64 3.30
CA SER A 125 16.05 -0.15 2.68
C SER A 125 17.46 0.34 3.02
N GLU A 126 17.61 1.62 3.38
CA GLU A 126 18.89 2.17 3.83
C GLU A 126 19.31 1.71 5.23
N ILE A 127 18.36 1.20 6.02
CA ILE A 127 18.57 0.85 7.43
C ILE A 127 18.44 -0.67 7.63
N ASP A 128 17.42 -1.28 7.01
CA ASP A 128 17.13 -2.70 7.12
C ASP A 128 17.68 -3.46 5.89
N PRO A 129 18.78 -4.22 6.02
CA PRO A 129 19.37 -4.95 4.89
C PRO A 129 18.48 -6.09 4.36
N ALA A 130 17.42 -6.47 5.09
CA ALA A 130 16.43 -7.42 4.61
C ALA A 130 15.41 -6.79 3.64
N VAL A 131 15.45 -5.47 3.45
CA VAL A 131 14.54 -4.71 2.59
C VAL A 131 15.32 -4.19 1.39
N GLY A 132 14.97 -4.67 0.20
CA GLY A 132 15.51 -4.13 -1.04
C GLY A 132 14.92 -2.74 -1.36
N PRO A 133 15.67 -1.87 -2.06
CA PRO A 133 15.13 -0.61 -2.53
C PRO A 133 14.02 -0.85 -3.56
N PHE A 134 13.17 0.16 -3.80
CA PHE A 134 12.12 0.03 -4.81
C PHE A 134 12.75 -0.13 -6.21
N ILE A 135 12.45 -1.22 -6.92
CA ILE A 135 13.00 -1.51 -8.26
C ILE A 135 11.93 -1.58 -9.36
N GLY A 136 10.68 -1.25 -9.04
CA GLY A 136 9.62 -1.13 -10.05
C GLY A 136 8.66 -2.30 -10.17
N GLU A 137 8.72 -3.29 -9.27
CA GLU A 137 7.68 -4.31 -9.14
C GLU A 137 6.42 -3.68 -8.53
N SER A 138 5.70 -2.91 -9.34
CA SER A 138 4.51 -2.15 -8.95
C SER A 138 3.38 -2.42 -9.92
N TYR A 139 2.22 -2.70 -9.34
CA TYR A 139 0.99 -2.93 -10.08
C TYR A 139 -0.02 -1.87 -9.66
N TYR A 140 -0.65 -1.25 -10.65
CA TYR A 140 -1.79 -0.39 -10.45
C TYR A 140 -3.06 -1.18 -10.77
N MET A 141 -3.99 -1.22 -9.82
CA MET A 141 -5.32 -1.77 -10.01
C MET A 141 -6.35 -0.67 -9.80
N GLY A 142 -7.20 -0.43 -10.79
CA GLY A 142 -8.17 0.66 -10.72
C GLY A 142 -9.26 0.57 -11.77
N LEU A 143 -10.23 1.48 -11.69
CA LEU A 143 -11.32 1.59 -12.66
C LEU A 143 -10.94 2.58 -13.77
N LYS A 144 -10.89 2.11 -15.01
CA LYS A 144 -10.66 2.93 -16.20
C LYS A 144 -11.77 2.68 -17.22
N GLU A 145 -12.45 3.74 -17.64
CA GLU A 145 -13.57 3.66 -18.60
C GLU A 145 -14.64 2.61 -18.22
N GLY A 146 -14.92 2.48 -16.91
CA GLY A 146 -15.90 1.52 -16.38
C GLY A 146 -15.42 0.07 -16.36
N LYS A 147 -14.12 -0.19 -16.60
CA LYS A 147 -13.50 -1.52 -16.51
C LYS A 147 -12.40 -1.52 -15.46
N VAL A 148 -12.30 -2.62 -14.71
CA VAL A 148 -11.18 -2.81 -13.78
C VAL A 148 -9.97 -3.27 -14.57
N GLU A 149 -8.90 -2.49 -14.50
CA GLU A 149 -7.63 -2.77 -15.16
C GLU A 149 -6.55 -3.06 -14.11
N LEU A 150 -5.66 -3.99 -14.46
CA LEU A 150 -4.43 -4.26 -13.73
C LEU A 150 -3.26 -3.96 -14.67
N GLY A 151 -2.53 -2.89 -14.38
CA GLY A 151 -1.38 -2.45 -15.18
C GLY A 151 -0.09 -2.60 -14.40
N VAL A 152 1.00 -2.93 -15.11
CA VAL A 152 2.35 -2.79 -14.58
C VAL A 152 2.78 -1.33 -14.75
N MET A 153 3.46 -0.78 -13.75
CA MET A 153 3.99 0.57 -13.81
C MET A 153 5.13 0.67 -14.83
N GLY A 154 5.09 1.70 -15.69
CA GLY A 154 6.16 1.98 -16.65
C GLY A 154 7.46 2.46 -15.99
N GLU A 155 8.59 2.25 -16.67
CA GLU A 155 9.93 2.64 -16.18
C GLU A 155 10.05 4.15 -15.92
N GLU A 156 9.37 4.96 -16.73
CA GLU A 156 9.32 6.41 -16.60
C GLU A 156 8.74 6.84 -15.25
N TYR A 157 7.66 6.20 -14.81
CA TYR A 157 7.02 6.48 -13.52
C TYR A 157 7.90 6.06 -12.35
N ILE A 158 8.61 4.94 -12.49
CA ILE A 158 9.55 4.48 -11.46
C ILE A 158 10.67 5.52 -11.26
N LYS A 159 11.23 6.05 -12.35
CA LYS A 159 12.25 7.12 -12.29
C LYS A 159 11.69 8.40 -11.67
N GLU A 160 10.47 8.78 -12.04
CA GLU A 160 9.80 9.94 -11.47
C GLU A 160 9.59 9.81 -9.96
N PHE A 161 9.05 8.69 -9.48
CA PHE A 161 8.80 8.48 -8.05
C PHE A 161 10.09 8.41 -7.24
N LYS A 162 11.15 7.82 -7.79
CA LYS A 162 12.48 7.83 -7.17
C LYS A 162 13.02 9.24 -6.99
N GLU A 163 12.89 10.07 -8.02
CA GLU A 163 13.33 11.45 -7.96
C GLU A 163 12.50 12.28 -6.96
N LYS A 164 11.17 12.13 -6.96
CA LYS A 164 10.28 12.75 -5.97
C LYS A 164 10.64 12.31 -4.55
N ALA A 165 10.86 11.02 -4.32
CA ALA A 165 11.26 10.49 -3.01
C ALA A 165 12.59 11.09 -2.54
N ARG A 166 13.60 11.15 -3.42
CA ARG A 166 14.89 11.77 -3.14
C ARG A 166 14.75 13.24 -2.75
N GLN A 167 13.97 14.01 -3.51
CA GLN A 167 13.74 15.42 -3.24
C GLN A 167 13.00 15.64 -1.91
N ARG A 168 11.91 14.89 -1.66
CA ARG A 168 11.14 14.96 -0.40
C ARG A 168 12.00 14.63 0.81
N LYS A 169 12.89 13.63 0.71
CA LYS A 169 13.85 13.29 1.77
C LYS A 169 14.77 14.44 2.13
N GLU A 170 15.32 15.12 1.13
CA GLU A 170 16.18 16.28 1.34
C GLU A 170 15.40 17.48 1.89
N LEU A 171 14.16 17.68 1.47
CA LEU A 171 13.29 18.73 2.01
C LEU A 171 13.00 18.50 3.51
N ILE A 172 12.63 17.28 3.91
CA ILE A 172 12.40 16.93 5.32
C ILE A 172 13.65 17.25 6.16
N ARG A 173 14.83 16.85 5.70
CA ARG A 173 16.11 17.15 6.37
C ARG A 173 16.38 18.65 6.49
N LYS A 174 16.08 19.42 5.44
CA LYS A 174 16.26 20.87 5.43
C LYS A 174 15.29 21.56 6.38
N ILE A 175 14.02 21.17 6.37
CA ILE A 175 12.98 21.70 7.26
C ILE A 175 13.37 21.48 8.73
N TRP A 176 13.85 20.28 9.06
CA TRP A 176 14.32 19.97 10.41
C TRP A 176 15.45 20.92 10.86
N ARG A 177 16.51 21.05 10.05
CA ARG A 177 17.64 21.95 10.34
C ARG A 177 17.25 23.43 10.36
N LEU A 178 16.29 23.82 9.53
CA LEU A 178 15.75 25.18 9.54
C LEU A 178 15.00 25.44 10.84
N SER A 179 14.23 24.49 11.33
CA SER A 179 13.53 24.59 12.61
C SER A 179 14.54 24.81 13.75
N ASP A 180 15.64 24.07 13.78
CA ASP A 180 16.72 24.24 14.76
C ASP A 180 17.41 25.62 14.70
N SER A 181 17.51 26.21 13.50
CA SER A 181 18.30 27.43 13.27
C SER A 181 17.50 28.72 13.37
N VAL A 182 16.23 28.72 12.95
CA VAL A 182 15.38 29.92 12.89
C VAL A 182 14.10 29.81 13.71
N GLY A 183 13.84 28.66 14.34
CA GLY A 183 12.66 28.37 15.15
C GLY A 183 11.46 27.87 14.33
N GLU A 184 10.67 27.00 14.95
CA GLU A 184 9.51 26.32 14.36
C GLU A 184 8.47 27.32 13.86
N GLN A 185 8.21 28.38 14.63
CA GLN A 185 7.18 29.39 14.30
C GLN A 185 7.44 30.02 12.92
N LYS A 186 8.71 30.34 12.61
CA LYS A 186 9.07 30.99 11.36
C LYS A 186 8.97 30.03 10.18
N VAL A 187 9.32 28.75 10.40
CA VAL A 187 9.14 27.69 9.41
C VAL A 187 7.65 27.47 9.13
N ALA A 188 6.83 27.37 10.17
CA ALA A 188 5.37 27.20 10.06
C ALA A 188 4.71 28.33 9.26
N THR A 189 5.04 29.60 9.53
CA THR A 189 4.52 30.73 8.75
C THR A 189 4.85 30.61 7.25
N LYS A 190 6.05 30.13 6.90
CA LYS A 190 6.41 29.92 5.49
C LYS A 190 5.69 28.75 4.84
N ILE A 191 5.34 27.72 5.61
CA ILE A 191 4.50 26.63 5.12
C ILE A 191 3.06 27.13 4.89
N GLU A 192 2.48 27.87 5.84
CA GLU A 192 1.14 28.46 5.71
C GLU A 192 1.00 29.43 4.53
N GLU A 193 2.07 30.18 4.19
CA GLU A 193 2.11 31.02 3.00
C GLU A 193 1.95 30.17 1.71
N LEU A 194 2.68 29.05 1.61
CA LEU A 194 2.59 28.14 0.46
C LEU A 194 1.23 27.44 0.36
N GLU A 195 0.66 27.02 1.50
CA GLU A 195 -0.67 26.40 1.55
C GLU A 195 -1.77 27.36 1.03
N LYS A 196 -1.64 28.67 1.30
CA LYS A 196 -2.56 29.69 0.78
C LYS A 196 -2.40 29.93 -0.72
N GLU A 197 -1.17 29.87 -1.23
CA GLU A 197 -0.91 29.98 -2.67
C GLU A 197 -1.54 28.81 -3.44
N GLU A 198 -1.43 27.60 -2.92
CA GLU A 198 -2.09 26.40 -3.49
C GLU A 198 -3.61 26.59 -3.56
N GLN A 199 -4.25 26.97 -2.46
CA GLN A 199 -5.71 27.16 -2.40
C GLN A 199 -6.24 28.24 -3.35
N ASN A 200 -5.46 29.29 -3.62
CA ASN A 200 -5.85 30.33 -4.57
C ASN A 200 -5.73 29.88 -6.03
N THR A 201 -4.88 28.88 -6.31
CA THR A 201 -4.67 28.36 -7.67
C THR A 201 -5.81 27.43 -8.10
N ASP A 202 -6.49 26.78 -7.15
CA ASP A 202 -7.68 25.93 -7.41
C ASP A 202 -8.98 26.74 -7.62
N HIS A 203 -8.92 28.07 -7.51
CA HIS A 203 -10.06 28.99 -7.66
C HIS A 203 -9.98 29.92 -8.88
N GLU A 204 -8.95 29.78 -9.72
CA GLU A 204 -8.81 30.44 -11.04
C GLU A 204 -9.11 29.48 -12.19
#